data_AF-A0A2C8YAH5-F1
#
_entry.id   AF-A0A2C8YAH5-F1
#
_cell.length_a   1.000
_cell.length_b   1.000
_cell.length_c   1.000
_cell.angle_alpha   90.00
_cell.angle_beta   90.00
_cell.angle_gamma   90.00
#
_symmetry.space_group_name_H-M   'P 1'
#
loop_
_entity.id
_entity.type
_entity.pdbx_description
1 polymer ?
#
loop_
_entity_poly.entity_id
_entity_poly.type
_entity_poly.pdbx_seq_one_letter_code
_entity_poly.pdbx_strand_id
1 'polypeptide(L)'
;MNYMFRFPFDLAETQRINVDGQEMLIFEEGERRIIIRSGTELPIAQVGRLEVRGYGYCSEDEARADGARWKGATAMGLLRSNLGVDFRARQVPHYLTEEGKQHFARFFEARPGERLGSDVPGVSIFQDGSEPARFIRMFTTSRQISTGERALAAIRDSYDETAVPDAAALVAIDMFGSYFHMPSTDAQFLSLMIALEALVVPLPFDGVNADAVASVITHIRTLDLDPSARDSLAARVGHLGEESIGQAGKRVAMGLGDRLYGGLDAPSFFTYCYRMRSAIVHGSENRPDPAELHDAIAALLSFTRDLIQIHVLGKTTSG
;
A
#
# COMPACT_ATOMS: atom_id res chain seq x y z
N MET A 1 -6.77 20.43 -33.58
CA MET A 1 -7.32 19.24 -32.88
C MET A 1 -6.82 19.37 -31.47
N ASN A 2 -7.75 19.47 -30.52
CA ASN A 2 -7.40 19.74 -29.14
C ASN A 2 -7.52 18.45 -28.33
N TYR A 3 -6.72 18.34 -27.28
CA TYR A 3 -6.66 17.21 -26.37
C TYR A 3 -7.02 17.69 -24.97
N MET A 4 -7.48 16.74 -24.16
CA MET A 4 -7.78 16.93 -22.76
C MET A 4 -7.21 15.79 -21.91
N PHE A 5 -6.85 16.09 -20.67
CA PHE A 5 -6.48 15.08 -19.70
C PHE A 5 -7.55 14.94 -18.63
N ARG A 6 -7.58 13.76 -18.00
CA ARG A 6 -8.38 13.45 -16.82
C ARG A 6 -7.56 12.64 -15.83
N PHE A 7 -7.68 12.93 -14.54
CA PHE A 7 -7.33 11.95 -13.51
C PHE A 7 -8.33 11.97 -12.35
N PRO A 8 -8.82 10.81 -11.90
CA PRO A 8 -9.68 10.72 -10.73
C PRO A 8 -8.88 10.71 -9.43
N PHE A 9 -9.51 11.13 -8.34
CA PHE A 9 -9.01 10.95 -6.98
C PHE A 9 -10.17 10.81 -5.98
N ASP A 10 -9.91 10.13 -4.88
CA ASP A 10 -10.84 9.96 -3.76
C ASP A 10 -10.32 10.77 -2.57
N LEU A 11 -11.20 11.51 -1.90
CA LEU A 11 -10.97 12.12 -0.60
C LEU A 11 -11.21 11.07 0.49
N ALA A 12 -10.61 11.28 1.67
CA ALA A 12 -10.94 10.49 2.85
C ALA A 12 -12.46 10.55 3.14
N GLU A 13 -13.02 9.46 3.67
CA GLU A 13 -14.48 9.29 3.82
C GLU A 13 -15.16 10.45 4.56
N THR A 14 -14.48 11.01 5.56
CA THR A 14 -14.97 12.09 6.43
C THR A 14 -14.71 13.49 5.88
N GLN A 15 -14.08 13.64 4.71
CA GLN A 15 -13.62 14.92 4.19
C GLN A 15 -14.31 15.31 2.88
N ARG A 16 -14.65 16.60 2.74
CA ARG A 16 -15.30 17.16 1.54
C ARG A 16 -14.71 18.54 1.21
N ILE A 17 -14.81 18.93 -0.06
CA ILE A 17 -14.52 20.30 -0.50
C ILE A 17 -15.86 21.03 -0.57
N ASN A 18 -16.04 22.08 0.23
CA ASN A 18 -17.34 22.77 0.35
C ASN A 18 -17.64 23.66 -0.87
N VAL A 19 -18.10 23.03 -1.96
CA VAL A 19 -18.48 23.68 -3.21
C VAL A 19 -19.85 23.15 -3.65
N ASP A 20 -20.81 24.06 -3.79
CA ASP A 20 -22.20 23.73 -4.16
C ASP A 20 -22.36 23.42 -5.66
N GLY A 21 -21.36 23.77 -6.48
CA GLY A 21 -21.31 23.44 -7.90
C GLY A 21 -20.86 22.01 -8.19
N GLN A 22 -21.20 21.50 -9.37
CA GLN A 22 -20.66 20.23 -9.90
C GLN A 22 -19.22 20.37 -10.41
N GLU A 23 -18.80 21.60 -10.72
CA GLU A 23 -17.46 21.94 -11.19
C GLU A 23 -16.92 23.21 -10.52
N MET A 24 -15.60 23.30 -10.41
CA MET A 24 -14.85 24.45 -9.93
C MET A 24 -13.67 24.70 -10.86
N LEU A 25 -13.54 25.94 -11.33
CA LEU A 25 -12.38 26.40 -12.10
C LEU A 25 -11.17 26.57 -11.19
N ILE A 26 -10.04 25.98 -11.55
CA ILE A 26 -8.76 26.12 -10.84
C ILE A 26 -7.84 27.10 -11.56
N PHE A 27 -7.81 27.02 -12.89
CA PHE A 27 -6.88 27.77 -13.72
C PHE A 27 -7.46 27.98 -15.12
N GLU A 28 -7.23 29.16 -15.68
CA GLU A 28 -7.61 29.51 -17.05
C GLU A 28 -6.57 30.46 -17.65
N GLU A 29 -6.03 30.10 -18.82
CA GLU A 29 -5.12 30.94 -19.60
C GLU A 29 -5.26 30.61 -21.09
N GLY A 30 -5.78 31.57 -21.87
CA GLY A 30 -6.05 31.35 -23.30
C GLY A 30 -7.08 30.24 -23.51
N GLU A 31 -6.74 29.23 -24.32
CA GLU A 31 -7.57 28.03 -24.51
C GLU A 31 -7.41 26.99 -23.39
N ARG A 32 -6.42 27.14 -22.50
CA ARG A 32 -6.16 26.18 -21.44
C ARG A 32 -7.07 26.44 -20.25
N ARG A 33 -7.79 25.39 -19.83
CA ARG A 33 -8.68 25.43 -18.68
C ARG A 33 -8.50 24.18 -17.82
N ILE A 34 -8.36 24.36 -16.51
CA ILE A 34 -8.27 23.27 -15.53
C ILE A 34 -9.42 23.36 -14.53
N ILE A 35 -10.14 22.27 -14.36
CA ILE A 35 -11.28 22.18 -13.45
C ILE A 35 -11.16 20.98 -12.51
N ILE A 36 -11.73 21.10 -11.31
CA ILE A 36 -12.16 19.97 -10.48
C ILE A 36 -13.65 19.78 -10.69
N ARG A 37 -14.12 18.53 -10.78
CA ARG A 37 -15.55 18.22 -10.84
C ARG A 37 -15.93 16.94 -10.11
N SER A 38 -17.22 16.80 -9.79
CA SER A 38 -17.79 15.64 -9.09
C SER A 38 -17.92 14.37 -9.95
N GLY A 39 -17.92 14.51 -11.28
CA GLY A 39 -18.14 13.40 -12.21
C GLY A 39 -19.56 12.79 -12.13
N THR A 40 -20.47 13.42 -11.38
CA THR A 40 -21.87 13.03 -11.21
C THR A 40 -22.77 14.27 -11.31
N GLU A 41 -24.08 14.10 -11.16
CA GLU A 41 -25.01 15.23 -11.06
C GLU A 41 -25.01 15.89 -9.66
N LEU A 42 -24.30 15.32 -8.69
CA LEU A 42 -24.23 15.88 -7.34
C LEU A 42 -23.16 16.98 -7.23
N PRO A 43 -23.37 17.97 -6.34
CA PRO A 43 -22.35 18.96 -5.98
C PRO A 43 -21.04 18.34 -5.48
N ILE A 44 -19.92 19.04 -5.67
CA ILE A 44 -18.60 18.68 -5.14
C ILE A 44 -18.66 18.48 -3.61
N ALA A 45 -19.43 19.30 -2.89
CA ALA A 45 -19.61 19.19 -1.44
C ALA A 45 -20.18 17.84 -0.97
N GLN A 46 -20.89 17.11 -1.84
CA GLN A 46 -21.61 15.90 -1.46
C GLN A 46 -20.87 14.61 -1.85
N VAL A 47 -19.80 14.71 -2.65
CA VAL A 47 -19.07 13.55 -3.15
C VAL A 47 -17.71 13.43 -2.50
N GLY A 48 -17.32 12.20 -2.12
CA GLY A 48 -15.94 11.92 -1.72
C GLY A 48 -15.00 11.77 -2.92
N ARG A 49 -15.57 11.57 -4.11
CA ARG A 49 -14.82 11.26 -5.33
C ARG A 49 -14.89 12.42 -6.31
N LEU A 50 -13.74 12.81 -6.82
CA LEU A 50 -13.57 13.93 -7.72
C LEU A 50 -12.65 13.56 -8.89
N GLU A 51 -12.64 14.40 -9.91
CA GLU A 51 -11.67 14.31 -11.00
C GLU A 51 -11.18 15.69 -11.40
N VAL A 52 -9.91 15.76 -11.78
CA VAL A 52 -9.35 16.94 -12.44
C VAL A 52 -9.41 16.72 -13.94
N ARG A 53 -9.83 17.75 -14.68
CA ARG A 53 -9.77 17.79 -16.13
C ARG A 53 -9.00 19.02 -16.59
N GLY A 54 -8.14 18.83 -17.57
CA GLY A 54 -7.46 19.92 -18.27
C GLY A 54 -7.81 19.89 -19.75
N TYR A 55 -8.06 21.05 -20.33
CA TYR A 55 -8.49 21.24 -21.72
C TYR A 55 -7.55 22.17 -22.48
N GLY A 56 -7.64 22.16 -23.81
CA GLY A 56 -6.96 23.14 -24.67
C GLY A 56 -5.52 22.79 -25.05
N TYR A 57 -5.18 21.50 -25.11
CA TYR A 57 -3.84 21.05 -25.48
C TYR A 57 -3.73 20.75 -26.97
N CYS A 58 -2.64 21.17 -27.62
CA CYS A 58 -2.46 20.97 -29.06
C CYS A 58 -1.97 19.55 -29.40
N SER A 59 -1.51 18.79 -28.41
CA SER A 59 -1.02 17.41 -28.59
C SER A 59 -1.28 16.52 -27.36
N GLU A 60 -1.30 15.21 -27.60
CA GLU A 60 -1.42 14.19 -26.56
C GLU A 60 -0.27 14.24 -25.55
N ASP A 61 0.96 14.46 -26.02
CA ASP A 61 2.15 14.52 -25.16
C ASP A 61 2.14 15.75 -24.25
N GLU A 62 1.67 16.89 -24.76
CA GLU A 62 1.50 18.10 -23.96
C GLU A 62 0.43 17.88 -22.88
N ALA A 63 -0.72 17.32 -23.24
CA ALA A 63 -1.78 16.98 -22.29
C ALA A 63 -1.30 15.98 -21.22
N ARG A 64 -0.48 14.99 -21.60
CA ARG A 64 0.12 14.01 -20.69
C ARG A 64 1.11 14.64 -19.72
N ALA A 65 2.04 15.44 -20.24
CA ALA A 65 3.04 16.10 -19.42
C ALA A 65 2.40 17.07 -18.43
N ASP A 66 1.43 17.86 -18.88
CA ASP A 66 0.74 18.83 -18.02
C ASP A 66 -0.22 18.13 -17.04
N GLY A 67 -0.91 17.07 -17.46
CA GLY A 67 -1.74 16.25 -16.58
C GLY A 67 -0.94 15.62 -15.43
N ALA A 68 0.30 15.17 -15.69
CA ALA A 68 1.20 14.69 -14.66
C ALA A 68 1.62 15.79 -13.67
N ARG A 69 1.88 17.00 -14.17
CA ARG A 69 2.17 18.19 -13.33
C ARG A 69 0.98 18.56 -12.46
N TRP A 70 -0.23 18.62 -13.04
CA TRP A 70 -1.45 18.93 -12.31
C TRP A 70 -1.79 17.87 -11.27
N LYS A 71 -1.54 16.59 -11.54
CA LYS A 71 -1.69 15.54 -10.52
C LYS A 71 -0.80 15.81 -9.29
N GLY A 72 0.45 16.20 -9.51
CA GLY A 72 1.36 16.61 -8.43
C GLY A 72 0.90 17.88 -7.71
N ALA A 73 0.44 18.89 -8.46
CA ALA A 73 -0.08 20.14 -7.90
C ALA A 73 -1.34 19.91 -7.04
N THR A 74 -2.27 19.08 -7.51
CA THR A 74 -3.48 18.67 -6.75
C THR A 74 -3.10 17.93 -5.48
N ALA A 75 -2.15 16.99 -5.55
CA ALA A 75 -1.66 16.27 -4.36
C ALA A 75 -1.11 17.23 -3.30
N MET A 76 -0.24 18.15 -3.72
CA MET A 76 0.37 19.15 -2.83
C MET A 76 -0.64 20.17 -2.29
N GLY A 77 -1.60 20.59 -3.11
CA GLY A 77 -2.66 21.52 -2.71
C GLY A 77 -3.56 20.92 -1.64
N LEU A 78 -4.06 19.71 -1.86
CA LEU A 78 -4.91 18.99 -0.90
C LEU A 78 -4.15 18.68 0.40
N LEU A 79 -2.89 18.26 0.31
CA LEU A 79 -2.03 18.04 1.47
C LEU A 79 -1.91 19.32 2.33
N ARG A 80 -1.65 20.47 1.71
CA ARG A 80 -1.57 21.78 2.42
C ARG A 80 -2.88 22.18 3.07
N SER A 81 -4.01 21.64 2.60
CA SER A 81 -5.34 21.85 3.17
C SER A 81 -5.76 20.74 4.14
N ASN A 82 -4.84 19.86 4.56
CA ASN A 82 -5.10 18.71 5.42
C ASN A 82 -6.18 17.75 4.87
N LEU A 83 -6.31 17.67 3.55
CA LEU A 83 -7.19 16.75 2.87
C LEU A 83 -6.40 15.49 2.45
N GLY A 84 -6.80 14.35 3.00
CA GLY A 84 -6.33 13.03 2.60
C GLY A 84 -6.85 12.70 1.21
N VAL A 85 -5.96 12.27 0.32
CA VAL A 85 -6.27 11.98 -1.08
C VAL A 85 -5.66 10.65 -1.52
N ASP A 86 -6.46 9.86 -2.24
CA ASP A 86 -6.01 8.68 -2.96
C ASP A 86 -6.17 8.89 -4.48
N PHE A 87 -5.05 8.90 -5.21
CA PHE A 87 -5.03 8.96 -6.68
C PHE A 87 -5.15 7.60 -7.36
N ARG A 88 -5.41 6.55 -6.57
CA ARG A 88 -5.75 5.20 -6.99
C ARG A 88 -4.71 4.50 -7.85
N ALA A 89 -3.48 5.05 -7.90
CA ALA A 89 -2.41 4.63 -8.81
C ALA A 89 -2.01 3.15 -8.65
N ARG A 90 -2.42 2.49 -7.56
CA ARG A 90 -2.12 1.09 -7.27
C ARG A 90 -3.37 0.20 -7.13
N GLN A 91 -4.55 0.69 -7.53
CA GLN A 91 -5.69 -0.19 -7.72
C GLN A 91 -5.50 -0.97 -9.02
N VAL A 92 -5.81 -2.27 -9.01
CA VAL A 92 -5.75 -3.10 -10.22
C VAL A 92 -6.65 -2.47 -11.29
N PRO A 93 -6.13 -2.12 -12.48
CA PRO A 93 -6.95 -1.57 -13.54
C PRO A 93 -8.01 -2.58 -13.97
N HIS A 94 -9.28 -2.25 -13.77
CA HIS A 94 -10.37 -3.04 -14.33
C HIS A 94 -10.72 -2.47 -15.70
N TYR A 95 -10.21 -3.10 -16.75
CA TYR A 95 -10.65 -2.80 -18.11
C TYR A 95 -12.01 -3.47 -18.35
N LEU A 96 -12.99 -2.70 -18.78
CA LEU A 96 -14.24 -3.24 -19.30
C LEU A 96 -14.00 -3.76 -20.71
N THR A 97 -14.30 -5.02 -20.94
CA THR A 97 -14.42 -5.57 -22.30
C THR A 97 -15.56 -4.87 -23.04
N GLU A 98 -15.59 -4.94 -24.37
CA GLU A 98 -16.68 -4.35 -25.16
C GLU A 98 -18.04 -4.97 -24.80
N GLU A 99 -18.08 -6.26 -24.50
CA GLU A 99 -19.27 -6.96 -24.00
C GLU A 99 -19.69 -6.43 -22.63
N GLY A 100 -18.73 -6.17 -21.74
CA GLY A 100 -18.95 -5.54 -20.44
C GLY A 100 -19.54 -4.14 -20.58
N LYS A 101 -19.01 -3.32 -21.49
CA LYS A 101 -19.55 -1.97 -21.78
C LYS A 101 -20.99 -2.04 -22.26
N GLN A 102 -21.33 -2.98 -23.14
CA GLN A 102 -22.71 -3.18 -23.61
C GLN A 102 -23.65 -3.66 -22.50
N HIS A 103 -23.18 -4.56 -21.63
CA HIS A 103 -23.93 -5.02 -20.47
C HIS A 103 -24.25 -3.86 -19.51
N PHE A 104 -23.25 -3.04 -19.20
CA PHE A 104 -23.45 -1.88 -18.34
C PHE A 104 -24.25 -0.75 -19.00
N ALA A 105 -24.15 -0.56 -20.32
CA ALA A 105 -25.00 0.37 -21.04
C ALA A 105 -26.49 0.04 -20.85
N ARG A 106 -26.84 -1.25 -20.83
CA ARG A 106 -28.20 -1.70 -20.50
C ARG A 106 -28.52 -1.49 -19.02
N PHE A 107 -27.60 -1.86 -18.12
CA PHE A 107 -27.80 -1.75 -16.67
C PHE A 107 -28.00 -0.31 -16.19
N PHE A 108 -27.26 0.63 -16.77
CA PHE A 108 -27.31 2.06 -16.40
C PHE A 108 -28.25 2.89 -17.28
N GLU A 109 -29.08 2.25 -18.12
CA GLU A 109 -30.00 2.90 -19.06
C GLU A 109 -29.31 4.01 -19.89
N ALA A 110 -28.10 3.72 -20.37
CA ALA A 110 -27.32 4.68 -21.15
C ALA A 110 -28.09 5.09 -22.42
N ARG A 111 -28.05 6.39 -22.74
CA ARG A 111 -28.76 6.91 -23.92
C ARG A 111 -28.15 6.34 -25.21
N PRO A 112 -28.94 6.16 -26.28
CA PRO A 112 -28.40 5.78 -27.59
C PRO A 112 -27.27 6.73 -28.01
N GLY A 113 -26.07 6.20 -28.23
CA GLY A 113 -24.87 6.98 -28.59
C GLY A 113 -24.00 7.45 -27.42
N GLU A 114 -24.42 7.22 -26.17
CA GLU A 114 -23.64 7.57 -24.98
C GLU A 114 -22.42 6.65 -24.82
N ARG A 115 -21.22 7.24 -24.70
CA ARG A 115 -19.95 6.51 -24.58
C ARG A 115 -19.65 6.20 -23.11
N LEU A 116 -19.43 4.92 -22.82
CA LEU A 116 -19.01 4.44 -21.50
C LEU A 116 -17.50 4.12 -21.48
N GLY A 117 -16.79 4.71 -20.53
CA GLY A 117 -15.35 4.55 -20.34
C GLY A 117 -15.02 3.62 -19.19
N SER A 118 -13.87 2.95 -19.28
CA SER A 118 -13.28 2.31 -18.10
C SER A 118 -12.66 3.37 -17.20
N ASP A 119 -12.91 3.26 -15.91
CA ASP A 119 -12.37 4.19 -14.93
C ASP A 119 -10.94 3.80 -14.52
N VAL A 120 -9.97 4.18 -15.37
CA VAL A 120 -8.56 3.81 -15.23
C VAL A 120 -7.86 4.72 -14.20
N PRO A 121 -7.02 4.16 -13.30
CA PRO A 121 -6.13 4.96 -12.45
C PRO A 121 -5.14 5.84 -13.22
N GLY A 122 -4.78 6.98 -12.65
CA GLY A 122 -3.77 7.87 -13.21
C GLY A 122 -4.30 8.87 -14.26
N VAL A 123 -3.40 9.39 -15.09
CA VAL A 123 -3.71 10.42 -16.10
C VAL A 123 -4.13 9.73 -17.39
N SER A 124 -5.37 9.95 -17.80
CA SER A 124 -5.94 9.51 -19.08
C SER A 124 -6.00 10.70 -20.04
N ILE A 125 -5.69 10.47 -21.31
CA ILE A 125 -5.73 11.50 -22.36
C ILE A 125 -6.83 11.17 -23.36
N PHE A 126 -7.58 12.19 -23.78
CA PHE A 126 -8.64 12.08 -24.77
C PHE A 126 -8.47 13.19 -25.80
N GLN A 127 -8.89 12.91 -27.03
CA GLN A 127 -9.12 13.96 -28.00
C GLN A 127 -10.44 14.68 -27.67
N ASP A 128 -10.52 15.99 -27.85
CA ASP A 128 -11.73 16.75 -27.54
C ASP A 128 -12.95 16.21 -28.30
N GLY A 129 -14.05 16.00 -27.56
CA GLY A 129 -15.29 15.41 -28.08
C GLY A 129 -15.23 13.89 -28.22
N SER A 130 -14.11 13.25 -27.86
CA SER A 130 -13.99 11.79 -27.84
C SER A 130 -14.20 11.19 -26.45
N GLU A 131 -14.27 12.01 -25.40
CA GLU A 131 -14.34 11.54 -24.03
C GLU A 131 -15.64 10.74 -23.74
N PRO A 132 -15.55 9.70 -22.89
CA PRO A 132 -16.74 9.04 -22.37
C PRO A 132 -17.65 10.00 -21.60
N ALA A 133 -18.95 9.88 -21.81
CA ALA A 133 -19.96 10.60 -21.04
C ALA A 133 -19.98 10.13 -19.57
N ARG A 134 -19.74 8.84 -19.34
CA ARG A 134 -19.66 8.23 -18.00
C ARG A 134 -18.51 7.23 -17.91
N PHE A 135 -17.88 7.17 -16.73
CA PHE A 135 -16.82 6.22 -16.42
C PHE A 135 -17.33 5.18 -15.42
N ILE A 136 -17.16 3.90 -15.74
CA ILE A 136 -17.63 2.79 -14.92
C ILE A 136 -16.45 2.17 -14.18
N ARG A 137 -16.64 1.94 -12.89
CA ARG A 137 -15.74 1.20 -12.02
C ARG A 137 -16.34 -0.16 -11.70
N MET A 138 -15.58 -1.21 -11.91
CA MET A 138 -15.84 -2.50 -11.27
C MET A 138 -15.05 -2.55 -9.96
N PHE A 139 -15.71 -3.00 -8.89
CA PHE A 139 -15.04 -3.42 -7.66
C PHE A 139 -15.50 -4.84 -7.38
N THR A 140 -14.56 -5.74 -7.17
CA THR A 140 -14.85 -7.08 -6.67
C THR A 140 -14.69 -7.06 -5.16
N THR A 141 -15.80 -7.09 -4.42
CA THR A 141 -15.76 -7.37 -2.98
C THR A 141 -15.76 -8.87 -2.79
N SER A 142 -14.57 -9.48 -2.76
CA SER A 142 -14.45 -10.88 -2.33
C SER A 142 -14.78 -10.95 -0.84
N ARG A 143 -15.96 -11.47 -0.50
CA ARG A 143 -16.30 -11.79 0.89
C ARG A 143 -15.76 -13.17 1.22
N GLN A 144 -14.80 -13.22 2.15
CA GLN A 144 -14.44 -14.49 2.77
C GLN A 144 -15.54 -14.88 3.75
N ILE A 145 -16.30 -15.92 3.42
CA ILE A 145 -17.38 -16.42 4.28
C ILE A 145 -16.86 -17.65 5.01
N SER A 146 -16.69 -17.55 6.32
CA SER A 146 -16.61 -18.73 7.20
C SER A 146 -18.02 -19.12 7.63
N THR A 147 -18.28 -20.42 7.81
CA THR A 147 -19.48 -20.83 8.53
C THR A 147 -19.36 -20.40 10.00
N GLY A 148 -20.49 -20.03 10.62
CA GLY A 148 -20.51 -19.65 12.04
C GLY A 148 -20.01 -20.80 12.93
N GLU A 149 -20.37 -22.04 12.59
CA GLU A 149 -19.93 -23.24 13.31
C GLU A 149 -18.40 -23.41 13.28
N ARG A 150 -17.76 -23.21 12.11
CA ARG A 150 -16.30 -23.31 11.99
C ARG A 150 -15.58 -22.23 12.78
N ALA A 151 -16.10 -20.99 12.76
CA ALA A 151 -15.53 -19.90 13.54
C ALA A 151 -15.67 -20.15 15.06
N LEU A 152 -16.84 -20.62 15.50
CA LEU A 152 -17.10 -20.95 16.91
C LEU A 152 -16.26 -22.14 17.39
N ALA A 153 -16.07 -23.17 16.55
CA ALA A 153 -15.19 -24.29 16.86
C ALA A 153 -13.74 -23.80 17.06
N ALA A 154 -13.22 -23.00 16.12
CA ALA A 154 -11.86 -22.45 16.24
C ALA A 154 -11.66 -21.59 17.50
N ILE A 155 -12.65 -20.77 17.88
CA ILE A 155 -12.59 -19.98 19.12
C ILE A 155 -12.55 -20.88 20.37
N ARG A 156 -13.34 -21.96 20.39
CA ARG A 156 -13.36 -22.91 21.51
C ARG A 156 -12.05 -23.67 21.61
N ASP A 157 -11.56 -24.20 20.49
CA ASP A 157 -10.29 -24.92 20.43
C ASP A 157 -9.14 -24.02 20.94
N SER A 158 -9.09 -22.74 20.52
CA SER A 158 -8.09 -21.79 21.00
C SER A 158 -8.25 -21.40 22.48
N TYR A 159 -9.45 -21.45 23.04
CA TYR A 159 -9.65 -21.24 24.49
C TYR A 159 -9.04 -22.40 25.30
N ASP A 160 -9.18 -23.62 24.80
CA ASP A 160 -8.68 -24.84 25.45
C ASP A 160 -7.15 -24.98 25.35
N GLU A 161 -6.51 -24.32 24.38
CA GLU A 161 -5.05 -24.32 24.20
C GLU A 161 -4.27 -23.57 25.30
N THR A 162 -4.93 -22.82 26.18
CA THR A 162 -4.36 -22.04 27.32
C THR A 162 -3.26 -21.01 26.99
N ALA A 163 -2.84 -20.90 25.73
CA ALA A 163 -1.81 -19.99 25.28
C ALA A 163 -2.33 -18.54 25.27
N VAL A 164 -1.63 -17.65 26.00
CA VAL A 164 -1.97 -16.22 26.04
C VAL A 164 -1.00 -15.46 25.13
N PRO A 165 -1.49 -14.72 24.12
CA PRO A 165 -0.65 -13.86 23.28
C PRO A 165 0.09 -12.81 24.13
N ASP A 166 1.39 -12.61 23.86
CA ASP A 166 2.15 -11.51 24.46
C ASP A 166 1.95 -10.20 23.69
N ALA A 167 2.58 -9.11 24.17
CA ALA A 167 2.43 -7.79 23.55
C ALA A 167 2.83 -7.77 22.06
N ALA A 168 3.90 -8.48 21.70
CA ALA A 168 4.33 -8.63 20.30
C ALA A 168 3.26 -9.35 19.44
N ALA A 169 2.72 -10.46 19.95
CA ALA A 169 1.66 -11.19 19.27
C ALA A 169 0.36 -10.38 19.13
N LEU A 170 0.00 -9.57 20.13
CA LEU A 170 -1.18 -8.71 20.05
C LEU A 170 -1.03 -7.65 18.95
N VAL A 171 0.13 -6.98 18.87
CA VAL A 171 0.43 -6.06 17.76
C VAL A 171 0.36 -6.78 16.41
N ALA A 172 0.90 -8.00 16.33
CA ALA A 172 0.84 -8.80 15.11
C ALA A 172 -0.61 -9.13 14.69
N ILE A 173 -1.45 -9.54 15.65
CA ILE A 173 -2.87 -9.86 15.44
C ILE A 173 -3.63 -8.61 14.99
N ASP A 174 -3.42 -7.45 15.64
CA ASP A 174 -4.08 -6.20 15.30
C ASP A 174 -3.74 -5.74 13.88
N MET A 175 -2.47 -5.82 13.49
CA MET A 175 -2.00 -5.42 12.16
C MET A 175 -2.41 -6.43 11.08
N PHE A 176 -2.49 -7.72 11.43
CA PHE A 176 -3.08 -8.74 10.57
C PHE A 176 -4.58 -8.50 10.34
N GLY A 177 -5.34 -8.11 11.38
CA GLY A 177 -6.74 -7.73 11.23
C GLY A 177 -6.94 -6.44 10.42
N SER A 178 -6.04 -5.47 10.62
CA SER A 178 -6.07 -4.18 9.92
C SER A 178 -5.92 -4.34 8.40
N TYR A 179 -5.14 -5.31 7.92
CA TYR A 179 -4.99 -5.63 6.50
C TYR A 179 -6.33 -5.69 5.75
N PHE A 180 -7.36 -6.32 6.32
CA PHE A 180 -8.68 -6.48 5.69
C PHE A 180 -9.45 -5.15 5.49
N HIS A 181 -9.02 -4.10 6.17
CA HIS A 181 -9.64 -2.78 6.17
C HIS A 181 -8.80 -1.73 5.43
N MET A 182 -7.61 -2.10 4.95
CA MET A 182 -6.72 -1.17 4.28
C MET A 182 -7.18 -0.89 2.84
N PRO A 183 -7.24 0.39 2.41
CA PRO A 183 -7.85 0.79 1.14
C PRO A 183 -6.94 0.56 -0.08
N SER A 184 -5.63 0.38 0.12
CA SER A 184 -4.66 0.19 -0.96
C SER A 184 -3.80 -1.06 -0.75
N THR A 185 -3.37 -1.66 -1.85
CA THR A 185 -2.51 -2.85 -1.87
C THR A 185 -1.19 -2.63 -1.11
N ASP A 186 -0.66 -1.41 -1.11
CA ASP A 186 0.53 -1.06 -0.32
C ASP A 186 0.26 -1.05 1.16
N ALA A 187 -0.83 -0.40 1.58
CA ALA A 187 -1.19 -0.33 2.98
C ALA A 187 -1.51 -1.74 3.51
N GLN A 188 -2.17 -2.57 2.70
CA GLN A 188 -2.37 -3.98 2.95
C GLN A 188 -1.05 -4.72 3.16
N PHE A 189 -0.14 -4.67 2.19
CA PHE A 189 1.17 -5.31 2.28
C PHE A 189 1.98 -4.84 3.49
N LEU A 190 2.04 -3.52 3.71
CA LEU A 190 2.76 -2.93 4.84
C LEU A 190 2.13 -3.32 6.18
N SER A 191 0.81 -3.43 6.29
CA SER A 191 0.14 -3.93 7.50
C SER A 191 0.58 -5.34 7.84
N LEU A 192 0.65 -6.24 6.83
CA LEU A 192 1.16 -7.60 7.02
C LEU A 192 2.65 -7.63 7.37
N MET A 193 3.46 -6.74 6.78
CA MET A 193 4.87 -6.60 7.12
C MET A 193 5.08 -6.08 8.54
N ILE A 194 4.28 -5.13 9.02
CA ILE A 194 4.33 -4.65 10.41
C ILE A 194 3.94 -5.79 11.35
N ALA A 195 2.89 -6.54 11.03
CA ALA A 195 2.49 -7.71 11.83
C ALA A 195 3.64 -8.72 11.98
N LEU A 196 4.35 -8.98 10.89
CA LEU A 196 5.52 -9.85 10.84
C LEU A 196 6.71 -9.25 11.60
N GLU A 197 7.04 -7.97 11.40
CA GLU A 197 8.14 -7.28 12.07
C GLU A 197 7.94 -7.22 13.60
N ALA A 198 6.70 -7.16 14.08
CA ALA A 198 6.38 -7.20 15.51
C ALA A 198 6.81 -8.51 16.19
N LEU A 199 6.88 -9.62 15.44
CA LEU A 199 7.35 -10.92 15.94
C LEU A 199 8.87 -11.09 15.82
N VAL A 200 9.56 -10.17 15.16
CA VAL A 200 11.00 -10.23 14.92
C VAL A 200 11.75 -9.51 16.03
N VAL A 201 12.42 -10.30 16.88
CA VAL A 201 13.30 -9.78 17.93
C VAL A 201 14.76 -10.06 17.52
N PRO A 202 15.56 -9.03 17.19
CA PRO A 202 17.00 -9.17 17.00
C PRO A 202 17.69 -9.75 18.23
N LEU A 203 18.62 -10.66 18.00
CA LEU A 203 19.48 -11.18 19.06
C LEU A 203 20.87 -10.56 18.97
N PRO A 204 21.57 -10.39 20.11
CA PRO A 204 22.98 -10.06 20.08
C PRO A 204 23.75 -11.19 19.37
N PHE A 205 24.77 -10.82 18.61
CA PHE A 205 25.73 -11.80 18.11
C PHE A 205 26.47 -12.42 19.29
N ASP A 206 26.83 -13.69 19.15
CA ASP A 206 27.64 -14.43 20.11
C ASP A 206 29.02 -14.77 19.54
N GLY A 207 29.94 -15.13 20.43
CA GLY A 207 31.29 -15.60 20.11
C GLY A 207 32.08 -14.65 19.21
N VAL A 208 32.63 -15.20 18.12
CA VAL A 208 33.61 -14.53 17.25
C VAL A 208 33.09 -13.22 16.66
N ASN A 209 31.79 -13.13 16.36
CA ASN A 209 31.21 -11.91 15.80
C ASN A 209 31.10 -10.79 16.84
N ALA A 210 30.73 -11.12 18.09
CA ALA A 210 30.70 -10.17 19.19
C ALA A 210 32.12 -9.67 19.53
N ASP A 211 33.08 -10.59 19.56
CA ASP A 211 34.49 -10.28 19.82
C ASP A 211 35.07 -9.35 18.73
N ALA A 212 34.73 -9.61 17.47
CA ALA A 212 35.12 -8.75 16.36
C ALA A 212 34.58 -7.32 16.52
N VAL A 213 33.28 -7.16 16.82
CA VAL A 213 32.68 -5.83 17.06
C VAL A 213 33.33 -5.14 18.26
N ALA A 214 33.55 -5.85 19.37
CA ALA A 214 34.21 -5.32 20.57
C ALA A 214 35.66 -4.87 20.28
N SER A 215 36.39 -5.58 19.44
CA SER A 215 37.75 -5.22 19.03
C SER A 215 37.78 -3.89 18.24
N VAL A 216 36.80 -3.68 17.35
CA VAL A 216 36.66 -2.44 16.58
C VAL A 216 36.31 -1.27 17.49
N ILE A 217 35.39 -1.46 18.44
CA ILE A 217 35.04 -0.43 19.45
C ILE A 217 36.27 -0.05 20.28
N THR A 218 37.05 -1.05 20.69
CA THR A 218 38.29 -0.83 21.45
C THR A 218 39.28 0.00 20.64
N HIS A 219 39.47 -0.33 19.35
CA HIS A 219 40.33 0.44 18.46
C HIS A 219 39.85 1.89 18.30
N ILE A 220 38.55 2.11 18.06
CA ILE A 220 37.96 3.46 17.95
C ILE A 220 38.26 4.30 19.19
N ARG A 221 38.19 3.71 20.39
CA ARG A 221 38.49 4.40 21.65
C ARG A 221 39.95 4.86 21.76
N THR A 222 40.87 4.24 21.03
CA THR A 222 42.29 4.62 21.00
C THR A 222 42.64 5.69 19.97
N LEU A 223 41.73 5.99 19.02
CA LEU A 223 41.99 6.96 17.98
C LEU A 223 42.06 8.38 18.55
N ASP A 224 42.93 9.22 17.99
CA ASP A 224 43.02 10.64 18.34
C ASP A 224 41.89 11.44 17.66
N LEU A 225 40.67 11.21 18.14
CA LEU A 225 39.45 11.89 17.71
C LEU A 225 38.94 12.79 18.83
N ASP A 226 38.19 13.82 18.46
CA ASP A 226 37.38 14.56 19.43
C ASP A 226 36.53 13.58 20.28
N PRO A 227 36.45 13.76 21.61
CA PRO A 227 35.73 12.83 22.49
C PRO A 227 34.29 12.56 22.07
N SER A 228 33.57 13.59 21.62
CA SER A 228 32.18 13.46 21.16
C SER A 228 32.07 12.62 19.88
N ALA A 229 32.97 12.85 18.93
CA ALA A 229 33.04 12.07 17.70
C ALA A 229 33.41 10.60 17.96
N ARG A 230 34.33 10.37 18.90
CA ARG A 230 34.79 9.04 19.32
C ARG A 230 33.66 8.22 19.95
N ASP A 231 32.93 8.83 20.88
CA ASP A 231 31.81 8.18 21.57
C ASP A 231 30.65 7.90 20.60
N SER A 232 30.34 8.85 19.72
CA SER A 232 29.33 8.68 18.67
C SER A 232 29.68 7.52 17.72
N LEU A 233 30.94 7.42 17.30
CA LEU A 233 31.39 6.36 16.40
C LEU A 233 31.41 5.00 17.10
N ALA A 234 31.89 4.94 18.34
CA ALA A 234 31.86 3.72 19.15
C ALA A 234 30.43 3.22 19.39
N ALA A 235 29.48 4.12 19.66
CA ALA A 235 28.08 3.78 19.81
C ALA A 235 27.47 3.23 18.51
N ARG A 236 27.75 3.86 17.36
CA ARG A 236 27.30 3.38 16.04
C ARG A 236 27.79 1.96 15.72
N VAL A 237 29.07 1.68 16.01
CA VAL A 237 29.62 0.33 15.84
C VAL A 237 29.07 -0.65 16.87
N GLY A 238 28.76 -0.19 18.09
CA GLY A 238 28.05 -0.97 19.10
C GLY A 238 26.74 -1.57 18.60
N HIS A 239 25.99 -0.83 17.79
CA HIS A 239 24.76 -1.33 17.15
C HIS A 239 24.98 -2.45 16.11
N LEU A 240 26.22 -2.69 15.67
CA LEU A 240 26.57 -3.85 14.83
C LEU A 240 26.72 -5.13 15.65
N GLY A 241 26.63 -5.07 16.98
CA GLY A 241 26.67 -6.23 17.88
C GLY A 241 25.38 -7.04 17.90
N GLU A 242 24.34 -6.63 17.17
CA GLU A 242 23.04 -7.31 17.10
C GLU A 242 22.74 -7.72 15.66
N GLU A 243 21.90 -8.76 15.51
CA GLU A 243 21.34 -9.15 14.22
C GLU A 243 20.63 -7.96 13.55
N SER A 244 20.81 -7.82 12.24
CA SER A 244 19.89 -6.97 11.48
C SER A 244 18.46 -7.54 11.55
N ILE A 245 17.45 -6.67 11.41
CA ILE A 245 16.03 -7.09 11.30
C ILE A 245 15.86 -8.16 10.22
N GLY A 246 16.59 -8.04 9.10
CA GLY A 246 16.56 -9.03 8.03
C GLY A 246 17.08 -10.41 8.44
N GLN A 247 18.14 -10.48 9.26
CA GLN A 247 18.67 -11.74 9.79
C GLN A 247 17.74 -12.33 10.85
N ALA A 248 17.30 -11.50 11.80
CA ALA A 248 16.38 -11.90 12.85
C ALA A 248 15.07 -12.47 12.27
N GLY A 249 14.54 -11.82 11.22
CA GLY A 249 13.32 -12.29 10.57
C GLY A 249 13.51 -13.57 9.75
N LYS A 250 14.67 -13.78 9.11
CA LYS A 250 15.01 -15.09 8.51
C LYS A 250 15.04 -16.20 9.57
N ARG A 251 15.65 -15.94 10.73
CA ARG A 251 15.71 -16.89 11.84
C ARG A 251 14.31 -17.24 12.35
N VAL A 252 13.44 -16.24 12.53
CA VAL A 252 12.03 -16.47 12.88
C VAL A 252 11.32 -17.31 11.80
N ALA A 253 11.55 -16.99 10.52
CA ALA A 253 10.96 -17.72 9.39
C ALA A 253 11.39 -19.21 9.33
N MET A 254 12.61 -19.55 9.76
CA MET A 254 13.05 -20.95 9.84
C MET A 254 12.17 -21.80 10.77
N GLY A 255 11.51 -21.19 11.75
CA GLY A 255 10.55 -21.87 12.63
C GLY A 255 9.32 -22.44 11.92
N LEU A 256 9.07 -22.04 10.66
CA LEU A 256 7.97 -22.58 9.83
C LEU A 256 8.30 -23.93 9.18
N GLY A 257 9.54 -24.42 9.31
CA GLY A 257 10.00 -25.68 8.72
C GLY A 257 9.96 -25.67 7.20
N ASP A 258 9.58 -26.79 6.59
CA ASP A 258 9.63 -27.01 5.13
C ASP A 258 8.45 -26.41 4.35
N ARG A 259 7.65 -25.54 4.98
CA ARG A 259 6.50 -24.90 4.32
C ARG A 259 6.96 -23.96 3.20
N LEU A 260 6.18 -23.92 2.12
CA LEU A 260 6.42 -23.05 0.97
C LEU A 260 5.39 -21.94 0.91
N TYR A 261 5.85 -20.75 0.52
CA TYR A 261 5.04 -19.55 0.38
C TYR A 261 5.38 -18.88 -0.95
N GLY A 262 4.39 -18.76 -1.85
CA GLY A 262 4.65 -18.28 -3.22
C GLY A 262 5.68 -19.15 -3.98
N GLY A 263 5.82 -20.43 -3.64
CA GLY A 263 6.81 -21.35 -4.22
C GLY A 263 8.22 -21.24 -3.64
N LEU A 264 8.45 -20.39 -2.64
CA LEU A 264 9.74 -20.21 -1.95
C LEU A 264 9.70 -20.86 -0.56
N ASP A 265 10.85 -21.31 -0.08
CA ASP A 265 11.02 -21.66 1.34
C ASP A 265 10.81 -20.43 2.24
N ALA A 266 10.43 -20.65 3.50
CA ALA A 266 10.08 -19.58 4.43
C ALA A 266 11.17 -18.48 4.59
N PRO A 267 12.46 -18.80 4.83
CA PRO A 267 13.52 -17.79 4.89
C PRO A 267 13.71 -17.00 3.58
N SER A 268 13.65 -17.67 2.43
CA SER A 268 13.73 -17.02 1.12
C SER A 268 12.52 -16.11 0.87
N PHE A 269 11.32 -16.56 1.23
CA PHE A 269 10.09 -15.80 1.10
C PHE A 269 10.10 -14.54 1.99
N PHE A 270 10.54 -14.66 3.25
CA PHE A 270 10.74 -13.50 4.14
C PHE A 270 11.67 -12.46 3.48
N THR A 271 12.79 -12.93 2.93
CA THR A 271 13.78 -12.04 2.28
C THR A 271 13.17 -11.31 1.08
N TYR A 272 12.38 -12.03 0.28
CA TYR A 272 11.66 -11.47 -0.85
C TYR A 272 10.71 -10.35 -0.40
N CYS A 273 9.83 -10.61 0.59
CA CYS A 273 8.91 -9.60 1.10
C CYS A 273 9.62 -8.41 1.77
N TYR A 274 10.72 -8.64 2.49
CA TYR A 274 11.49 -7.56 3.13
C TYR A 274 12.12 -6.62 2.10
N ARG A 275 12.61 -7.15 0.97
CA ARG A 275 13.10 -6.33 -0.15
C ARG A 275 11.98 -5.49 -0.76
N MET A 276 10.81 -6.08 -0.99
CA MET A 276 9.65 -5.34 -1.51
C MET A 276 9.22 -4.22 -0.55
N ARG A 277 9.16 -4.51 0.76
CA ARG A 277 8.87 -3.52 1.80
C ARG A 277 9.85 -2.36 1.77
N SER A 278 11.14 -2.65 1.68
CA SER A 278 12.18 -1.63 1.55
C SER A 278 11.96 -0.74 0.31
N ALA A 279 11.69 -1.35 -0.85
CA ALA A 279 11.42 -0.62 -2.08
C ALA A 279 10.17 0.26 -2.01
N ILE A 280 9.10 -0.19 -1.33
CA ILE A 280 7.86 0.57 -1.13
C ILE A 280 8.09 1.75 -0.18
N VAL A 281 8.73 1.53 0.98
CA VAL A 281 8.89 2.56 2.02
C VAL A 281 9.90 3.63 1.62
N HIS A 282 10.98 3.26 0.94
CA HIS A 282 12.03 4.22 0.56
C HIS A 282 11.81 4.87 -0.80
N GLY A 283 10.67 4.62 -1.46
CA GLY A 283 10.31 5.28 -2.72
C GLY A 283 11.31 5.05 -3.85
N SER A 284 11.97 3.89 -3.87
CA SER A 284 13.02 3.58 -4.85
C SER A 284 12.48 3.49 -6.28
N GLU A 285 13.33 3.69 -7.28
CA GLU A 285 13.02 3.48 -8.72
C GLU A 285 12.55 2.04 -9.02
N ASN A 286 12.85 1.07 -8.13
CA ASN A 286 12.48 -0.34 -8.24
C ASN A 286 11.25 -0.71 -7.40
N ARG A 287 10.27 0.19 -7.30
CA ARG A 287 9.02 -0.12 -6.60
C ARG A 287 8.30 -1.29 -7.29
N PRO A 288 7.84 -2.34 -6.57
CA PRO A 288 7.24 -3.52 -7.19
C PRO A 288 6.01 -3.17 -8.04
N ASP A 289 5.79 -3.92 -9.11
CA ASP A 289 4.58 -3.77 -9.93
C ASP A 289 3.31 -4.11 -9.10
N PRO A 290 2.14 -3.48 -9.33
CA PRO A 290 0.93 -3.82 -8.61
C PRO A 290 0.51 -5.29 -8.68
N ALA A 291 0.75 -5.99 -9.80
CA ALA A 291 0.44 -7.41 -9.93
C ALA A 291 1.39 -8.27 -9.08
N GLU A 292 2.70 -8.01 -9.15
CA GLU A 292 3.72 -8.66 -8.31
C GLU A 292 3.41 -8.48 -6.82
N LEU A 293 2.97 -7.28 -6.43
CA LEU A 293 2.59 -6.98 -5.06
C LEU A 293 1.32 -7.73 -4.62
N HIS A 294 0.32 -7.82 -5.50
CA HIS A 294 -0.90 -8.56 -5.23
C HIS A 294 -0.63 -10.05 -5.00
N ASP A 295 0.20 -10.66 -5.84
CA ASP A 295 0.57 -12.08 -5.71
C ASP A 295 1.35 -12.34 -4.41
N ALA A 296 2.28 -11.43 -4.06
CA ALA A 296 3.03 -11.52 -2.81
C ALA A 296 2.13 -11.45 -1.57
N ILE A 297 1.08 -10.63 -1.59
CA ILE A 297 0.15 -10.48 -0.46
C ILE A 297 -0.56 -11.80 -0.12
N ALA A 298 -1.00 -12.56 -1.12
CA ALA A 298 -1.71 -13.81 -0.87
C ALA A 298 -0.84 -14.84 -0.11
N ALA A 299 0.42 -14.96 -0.53
CA ALA A 299 1.40 -15.80 0.16
C ALA A 299 1.78 -15.23 1.53
N LEU A 300 1.96 -13.90 1.63
CA LEU A 300 2.33 -13.21 2.87
C LEU A 300 1.24 -13.32 3.94
N LEU A 301 -0.03 -13.27 3.56
CA LEU A 301 -1.15 -13.46 4.47
C LEU A 301 -1.07 -14.83 5.16
N SER A 302 -0.81 -15.89 4.39
CA SER A 302 -0.66 -17.25 4.94
C SER A 302 0.60 -17.35 5.81
N PHE A 303 1.72 -16.79 5.35
CA PHE A 303 2.99 -16.75 6.07
C PHE A 303 2.86 -16.07 7.44
N THR A 304 2.28 -14.88 7.48
CA THR A 304 2.12 -14.11 8.72
C THR A 304 1.16 -14.81 9.70
N ARG A 305 0.06 -15.38 9.21
CA ARG A 305 -0.86 -16.16 10.07
C ARG A 305 -0.14 -17.32 10.74
N ASP A 306 0.62 -18.09 9.96
CA ASP A 306 1.32 -19.27 10.45
C ASP A 306 2.40 -18.90 11.47
N LEU A 307 3.10 -17.77 11.28
CA LEU A 307 4.05 -17.24 12.27
C LEU A 307 3.38 -16.81 13.57
N ILE A 308 2.25 -16.09 13.49
CA ILE A 308 1.49 -15.70 14.70
C ILE A 308 1.10 -16.94 15.49
N GLN A 309 0.58 -17.97 14.82
CA GLN A 309 0.18 -19.22 15.45
C GLN A 309 1.36 -19.92 16.15
N ILE A 310 2.49 -20.09 15.46
CA ILE A 310 3.67 -20.72 16.07
C ILE A 310 4.24 -19.89 17.21
N HIS A 311 4.25 -18.56 17.11
CA HIS A 311 4.76 -17.70 18.17
C HIS A 311 3.90 -17.77 19.43
N VAL A 312 2.58 -17.84 19.29
CA VAL A 312 1.65 -17.97 20.42
C VAL A 312 1.73 -19.39 21.03
N LEU A 313 1.70 -20.44 20.20
CA LEU A 313 1.68 -21.84 20.65
C LEU A 313 3.05 -22.36 21.11
N GLY A 314 4.14 -21.86 20.52
CA GLY A 314 5.51 -22.26 20.85
C GLY A 314 5.99 -21.74 22.21
N LYS A 315 5.34 -20.73 22.78
CA LYS A 315 5.66 -20.22 24.13
C LYS A 315 5.17 -21.13 25.25
N THR A 316 4.18 -21.98 25.00
CA THR A 316 3.57 -22.86 26.00
C THR A 316 4.42 -24.10 26.30
N THR A 317 5.41 -24.43 25.46
CA THR A 317 6.30 -25.60 25.62
C THR A 317 7.62 -25.29 26.34
N SER A 318 7.82 -24.05 26.80
CA SER A 318 9.03 -23.61 27.53
C SER A 318 8.72 -23.26 29.00
N GLY A 319 8.03 -24.16 29.70
CA GLY A 319 7.74 -24.08 31.14
C GLY A 319 8.62 -25.01 31.96
#